data_AF-A0A3S4XBY0-F1
#
_entry.id   AF-A0A3S4XBY0-F1
#
_cell.length_a   1.000
_cell.length_b   1.000
_cell.length_c   1.000
_cell.angle_alpha   90.00
_cell.angle_beta   90.00
_cell.angle_gamma   90.00
#
_symmetry.space_group_name_H-M   'P 1'
#
loop_
_entity.id
_entity.type
_entity.pdbx_description
1 polymer ?
#
loop_
_entity_poly.entity_id
_entity_poly.type
_entity_poly.pdbx_seq_one_letter_code
_entity_poly.pdbx_strand_id
1 'polypeptide(L)'
;EDMDANLLAMLDAQVGELEQRIKSVIGQEETSAAKARLLLSIPGIGPVSAAMLIAEMPELGRMTSGEAAAMTGLAPVPHDSGAMRGKRAIAGGRRALRHVLFQAALAAACHNPVLKPVAQALKIRGKPHKVVIVAIARRLVTIANAILKTGVPWLSQPNR
;
A
#
# COMPACT_ATOMS: atom_id res chain seq x y z
N GLU A 1 -12.67 -0.41 33.82
CA GLU A 1 -13.18 -1.61 33.12
C GLU A 1 -14.42 -1.31 32.30
N ASP A 2 -15.59 -0.97 32.88
CA ASP A 2 -16.80 -0.64 32.06
C ASP A 2 -16.67 0.64 31.22
N MET A 3 -15.96 1.66 31.72
CA MET A 3 -15.72 2.92 31.00
C MET A 3 -14.84 2.73 29.76
N ASP A 4 -13.87 1.83 29.84
CA ASP A 4 -12.94 1.54 28.74
C ASP A 4 -13.63 0.72 27.64
N ALA A 5 -14.52 -0.19 28.02
CA ALA A 5 -15.34 -0.97 27.08
C ALA A 5 -16.35 -0.08 26.33
N ASN A 6 -16.97 0.88 27.01
CA ASN A 6 -17.90 1.83 26.38
C ASN A 6 -17.16 2.79 25.42
N LEU A 7 -15.99 3.29 25.82
CA LEU A 7 -15.14 4.12 24.95
C LEU A 7 -14.70 3.35 23.70
N LEU A 8 -14.29 2.09 23.83
CA LEU A 8 -13.92 1.24 22.71
C LEU A 8 -15.10 1.05 21.75
N ALA A 9 -16.28 0.71 22.27
CA ALA A 9 -17.49 0.52 21.45
C ALA A 9 -17.88 1.80 20.69
N MET A 10 -17.75 2.97 21.33
CA MET A 10 -18.01 4.26 20.69
C MET A 10 -17.02 4.53 19.55
N LEU A 11 -15.72 4.28 19.76
CA LEU A 11 -14.70 4.48 18.73
C LEU A 11 -14.89 3.50 17.57
N ASP A 12 -15.22 2.24 17.84
CA ASP A 12 -15.51 1.25 16.80
C ASP A 12 -16.73 1.65 15.96
N ALA A 13 -17.78 2.20 16.59
CA ALA A 13 -18.94 2.73 15.87
C ALA A 13 -18.57 3.91 14.96
N GLN A 14 -17.74 4.85 15.45
CA GLN A 14 -17.27 5.99 14.65
C GLN A 14 -16.38 5.55 13.48
N VAL A 15 -15.49 4.57 13.71
CA VAL A 15 -14.67 3.98 12.63
C VAL A 15 -15.58 3.34 11.58
N GLY A 16 -16.56 2.54 12.01
CA GLY A 16 -17.52 1.90 11.12
C GLY A 16 -18.32 2.91 10.29
N GLU A 17 -18.76 4.02 10.88
CA GLU A 17 -19.45 5.10 10.17
C GLU A 17 -18.56 5.71 9.08
N LEU A 18 -17.31 6.02 9.41
CA LEU A 18 -16.35 6.59 8.45
C LEU A 18 -16.04 5.62 7.31
N GLU A 19 -15.91 4.33 7.60
CA GLU A 19 -15.71 3.31 6.57
C GLU A 19 -16.90 3.22 5.60
N GLN A 20 -18.14 3.31 6.09
CA GLN A 20 -19.32 3.33 5.24
C GLN A 20 -19.37 4.60 4.37
N ARG A 21 -19.00 5.75 4.93
CA ARG A 21 -18.92 7.01 4.18
C ARG A 21 -17.89 6.94 3.07
N ILE A 22 -16.70 6.40 3.33
CA ILE A 22 -15.66 6.17 2.31
C ILE A 22 -16.20 5.28 1.20
N LYS A 23 -16.84 4.16 1.55
CA LYS A 23 -17.42 3.22 0.59
C LYS A 23 -18.50 3.88 -0.27
N SER A 24 -19.37 4.68 0.34
CA SER A 24 -20.43 5.42 -0.36
C SER A 24 -19.83 6.38 -1.39
N VAL A 25 -18.86 7.20 -1.01
CA VAL A 25 -18.20 8.16 -1.92
C VAL A 25 -17.50 7.46 -3.08
N ILE A 26 -16.77 6.38 -2.82
CA ILE A 26 -16.12 5.59 -3.89
C ILE A 26 -17.15 4.99 -4.85
N GLY A 27 -18.34 4.61 -4.34
CA GLY A 27 -19.43 4.04 -5.12
C GLY A 27 -20.23 5.04 -5.96
N GLN A 28 -20.06 6.35 -5.75
CA GLN A 28 -20.78 7.38 -6.51
C GLN A 28 -20.32 7.49 -7.97
N GLU A 29 -19.06 7.15 -8.24
CA GLU A 29 -18.46 7.22 -9.57
C GLU A 29 -18.02 5.83 -10.03
N GLU A 30 -18.50 5.38 -11.19
CA GLU A 30 -18.18 4.05 -11.71
C GLU A 30 -16.67 3.86 -11.92
N THR A 31 -15.93 4.90 -12.32
CA THR A 31 -14.48 4.78 -12.53
C THR A 31 -13.74 4.53 -11.22
N SER A 32 -14.13 5.22 -10.14
CA SER A 32 -13.58 5.06 -8.80
C SER A 32 -13.96 3.71 -8.20
N ALA A 33 -15.22 3.28 -8.38
CA ALA A 33 -15.69 1.96 -7.97
C ALA A 33 -14.93 0.82 -8.69
N ALA A 34 -14.70 0.94 -10.00
CA ALA A 34 -13.94 -0.04 -10.78
C ALA A 34 -12.49 -0.14 -10.31
N LYS A 35 -11.81 0.99 -10.10
CA LYS A 35 -10.46 1.02 -9.52
C LYS A 35 -10.42 0.38 -8.14
N ALA A 36 -11.40 0.67 -7.29
CA ALA A 36 -11.48 0.10 -5.94
C ALA A 36 -11.63 -1.44 -5.98
N ARG A 37 -12.49 -1.98 -6.85
CA ARG A 37 -12.64 -3.44 -7.02
C ARG A 37 -11.32 -4.10 -7.43
N LEU A 38 -10.60 -3.48 -8.36
CA LEU A 38 -9.27 -3.97 -8.79
C LEU A 38 -8.25 -3.91 -7.66
N LEU A 39 -8.16 -2.81 -6.92
CA LEU A 39 -7.22 -2.66 -5.81
C LEU A 39 -7.51 -3.63 -4.67
N LEU A 40 -8.79 -3.81 -4.31
CA LEU A 40 -9.23 -4.74 -3.27
C LEU A 40 -8.99 -6.21 -3.60
N SER A 41 -8.80 -6.55 -4.89
CA SER A 41 -8.43 -7.91 -5.28
C SER A 41 -7.01 -8.29 -4.84
N ILE A 42 -6.16 -7.32 -4.50
CA ILE A 42 -4.76 -7.55 -4.11
C ILE A 42 -4.70 -7.92 -2.61
N PRO A 43 -4.27 -9.14 -2.24
CA PRO A 43 -4.17 -9.50 -0.83
C PRO A 43 -3.21 -8.57 -0.08
N GLY A 44 -3.74 -7.93 0.96
CA GLY A 44 -3.05 -6.92 1.77
C GLY A 44 -3.48 -5.48 1.50
N ILE A 45 -4.20 -5.19 0.41
CA ILE A 45 -4.85 -3.88 0.21
C ILE A 45 -6.28 -3.95 0.75
N GLY A 46 -6.56 -3.17 1.79
CA GLY A 46 -7.90 -3.02 2.36
C GLY A 46 -8.64 -1.77 1.87
N PRO A 47 -9.91 -1.57 2.28
CA PRO A 47 -10.77 -0.45 1.84
C PRO A 47 -10.13 0.92 2.03
N VAL A 48 -9.56 1.20 3.22
CA VAL A 48 -8.88 2.47 3.51
C VAL A 48 -7.66 2.67 2.60
N SER A 49 -6.90 1.61 2.33
CA SER A 49 -5.73 1.71 1.46
C SER A 49 -6.10 1.94 0.00
N ALA A 50 -7.15 1.26 -0.48
CA ALA A 50 -7.68 1.45 -1.83
C ALA A 50 -8.24 2.87 -1.99
N ALA A 51 -9.03 3.35 -1.03
CA ALA A 51 -9.56 4.70 -1.00
C ALA A 51 -8.45 5.75 -1.08
N MET A 52 -7.40 5.59 -0.27
CA MET A 52 -6.28 6.52 -0.28
C MET A 52 -5.50 6.51 -1.57
N LEU A 53 -5.27 5.35 -2.18
CA LEU A 53 -4.63 5.29 -3.50
C LEU A 53 -5.47 5.97 -4.59
N ILE A 54 -6.79 5.85 -4.55
CA ILE A 54 -7.69 6.49 -5.52
C ILE A 54 -7.70 8.01 -5.33
N ALA A 55 -7.87 8.47 -4.09
CA ALA A 55 -7.98 9.89 -3.78
C ALA A 55 -6.65 10.65 -3.93
N GLU A 56 -5.56 10.08 -3.40
CA GLU A 56 -4.27 10.76 -3.33
C GLU A 56 -3.36 10.41 -4.50
N MET A 57 -3.74 9.52 -5.43
CA MET A 57 -2.89 9.13 -6.55
C MET A 57 -3.70 8.81 -7.83
N PRO A 58 -4.45 9.78 -8.39
CA PRO A 58 -5.29 9.58 -9.57
C PRO A 58 -4.51 9.09 -10.82
N GLU A 59 -3.22 9.38 -10.89
CA GLU A 59 -2.29 8.96 -11.93
C GLU A 59 -1.87 7.47 -11.86
N LEU A 60 -2.22 6.75 -10.78
CA LEU A 60 -1.91 5.32 -10.61
C LEU A 60 -2.56 4.49 -11.74
N GLY A 61 -1.76 3.63 -12.37
CA GLY A 61 -2.13 2.88 -13.58
C GLY A 61 -1.60 3.48 -14.89
N ARG A 62 -1.13 4.74 -14.88
CA ARG A 62 -0.59 5.41 -16.07
C ARG A 62 0.91 5.68 -16.02
N MET A 63 1.54 5.38 -14.89
CA MET A 63 2.95 5.66 -14.64
C MET A 63 3.82 4.40 -14.68
N THR A 64 5.12 4.60 -14.67
CA THR A 64 6.10 3.52 -14.48
C THR A 64 6.14 3.05 -13.02
N SER A 65 6.68 1.86 -12.78
CA SER A 65 6.88 1.33 -11.43
C SER A 65 7.83 2.19 -10.59
N GLY A 66 8.81 2.83 -11.24
CA GLY A 66 9.74 3.77 -10.61
C GLY A 66 9.03 5.03 -10.12
N GLU A 67 8.22 5.65 -10.98
CA GLU A 67 7.40 6.82 -10.64
C GLU A 67 6.40 6.48 -9.52
N ALA A 68 5.76 5.31 -9.58
CA ALA A 68 4.83 4.89 -8.53
C ALA A 68 5.50 4.77 -7.16
N ALA A 69 6.69 4.18 -7.13
CA ALA A 69 7.49 4.10 -5.91
C ALA A 69 7.99 5.49 -5.45
N ALA A 70 8.33 6.40 -6.37
CA ALA A 70 8.80 7.74 -6.04
C ALA A 70 7.67 8.62 -5.47
N MET A 71 6.50 8.62 -6.12
CA MET A 71 5.32 9.37 -5.70
C MET A 71 4.81 8.96 -4.32
N THR A 72 4.92 7.69 -3.98
CA THR A 72 4.58 7.17 -2.64
C THR A 72 5.72 7.29 -1.63
N GLY A 73 6.88 7.82 -2.06
CA GLY A 73 8.04 7.99 -1.20
C GLY A 73 8.66 6.68 -0.75
N LEU A 74 8.48 5.59 -1.51
CA LEU A 74 9.05 4.26 -1.29
C LEU A 74 10.29 4.01 -2.17
N ALA A 75 10.68 4.99 -3.00
CA ALA A 75 11.93 4.94 -3.75
C ALA A 75 13.15 5.21 -2.84
N PRO A 76 14.21 4.37 -2.91
CA PRO A 76 15.48 4.70 -2.30
C PRO A 76 16.07 5.95 -2.96
N VAL A 77 16.37 6.96 -2.16
CA VAL A 77 16.96 8.23 -2.59
C VAL A 77 18.44 8.26 -2.17
N PRO A 78 19.35 8.75 -3.03
CA PRO A 78 20.73 9.02 -2.66
C PRO A 78 20.85 10.15 -1.63
N HIS A 79 21.71 9.95 -0.65
CA HIS A 79 22.07 10.96 0.35
C HIS A 79 23.58 11.23 0.24
N ASP A 80 23.98 11.76 -0.91
CA ASP A 80 25.38 12.01 -1.26
C ASP A 80 25.71 13.50 -1.16
N SER A 81 26.93 13.83 -0.77
CA SER A 81 27.45 15.20 -0.77
C SER A 81 28.93 15.21 -1.15
N GLY A 82 29.29 15.85 -2.27
CA GLY A 82 30.66 15.83 -2.77
C GLY A 82 31.20 14.40 -2.90
N ALA A 83 32.27 14.08 -2.19
CA ALA A 83 32.87 12.74 -2.15
C ALA A 83 32.11 11.74 -1.25
N MET A 84 31.20 12.20 -0.39
CA MET A 84 30.45 11.35 0.53
C MET A 84 29.41 10.52 -0.21
N ARG A 85 29.47 9.19 -0.05
CA ARG A 85 28.43 8.26 -0.50
C ARG A 85 27.62 7.76 0.69
N GLY A 86 26.44 8.34 0.91
CA GLY A 86 25.58 8.01 2.04
C GLY A 86 24.72 6.77 1.80
N LYS A 87 24.17 6.21 2.89
CA LYS A 87 23.22 5.10 2.80
C LYS A 87 21.94 5.54 2.10
N ARG A 88 21.46 4.74 1.15
CA ARG A 88 20.17 4.96 0.48
C ARG A 88 19.02 4.71 1.45
N ALA A 89 18.09 5.66 1.52
CA ALA A 89 16.92 5.59 2.37
C ALA A 89 15.68 6.02 1.58
N ILE A 90 14.49 5.62 2.04
CA ILE A 90 13.25 6.14 1.47
C ILE A 90 13.06 7.59 1.91
N ALA A 91 12.71 8.47 0.98
CA ALA A 91 12.47 9.89 1.25
C ALA A 91 11.48 10.48 0.24
N GLY A 92 11.02 11.72 0.47
CA GLY A 92 10.11 12.45 -0.44
C GLY A 92 8.71 11.82 -0.56
N GLY A 93 8.05 12.09 -1.69
CA GLY A 93 6.71 11.58 -2.03
C GLY A 93 5.59 11.99 -1.07
N ARG A 94 4.40 11.45 -1.31
CA ARG A 94 3.19 11.65 -0.49
C ARG A 94 3.27 10.79 0.77
N ARG A 95 3.63 11.41 1.90
CA ARG A 95 3.87 10.72 3.18
C ARG A 95 2.67 9.90 3.67
N ALA A 96 1.44 10.39 3.46
CA ALA A 96 0.23 9.67 3.83
C ALA A 96 0.14 8.31 3.12
N LEU A 97 0.40 8.27 1.81
CA LEU A 97 0.46 7.03 1.03
C LEU A 97 1.54 6.08 1.54
N ARG A 98 2.71 6.59 1.91
CA ARG A 98 3.76 5.76 2.51
C ARG A 98 3.27 5.05 3.77
N HIS A 99 2.59 5.76 4.67
CA HIS A 99 2.10 5.20 5.93
C HIS A 99 1.03 4.13 5.67
N VAL A 100 0.07 4.43 4.80
CA VAL A 100 -1.00 3.50 4.43
C VAL A 100 -0.46 2.25 3.75
N LEU A 101 0.47 2.41 2.81
CA LEU A 101 1.13 1.28 2.14
C LEU A 101 2.00 0.45 3.08
N PHE A 102 2.58 1.07 4.13
CA PHE A 102 3.28 0.33 5.17
C PHE A 102 2.33 -0.59 5.95
N GLN A 103 1.13 -0.10 6.31
CA GLN A 103 0.11 -0.93 6.97
C GLN A 103 -0.38 -2.07 6.05
N ALA A 104 -0.68 -1.76 4.79
CA ALA A 104 -1.03 -2.77 3.79
C ALA A 104 0.07 -3.82 3.61
N ALA A 105 1.35 -3.40 3.65
CA ALA A 105 2.49 -4.29 3.52
C ALA A 105 2.67 -5.24 4.71
N LEU A 106 2.30 -4.85 5.93
CA LEU A 106 2.28 -5.76 7.07
C LEU A 106 1.31 -6.91 6.82
N ALA A 107 0.10 -6.61 6.37
CA ALA A 107 -0.90 -7.62 6.03
C ALA A 107 -0.45 -8.49 4.84
N ALA A 108 0.09 -7.87 3.78
CA ALA A 108 0.56 -8.57 2.60
C ALA A 108 1.75 -9.51 2.89
N ALA A 109 2.67 -9.11 3.77
CA ALA A 109 3.81 -9.93 4.16
C ALA A 109 3.39 -11.24 4.86
N CYS A 110 2.17 -11.31 5.41
CA CYS A 110 1.63 -12.48 6.09
C CYS A 110 0.69 -13.32 5.20
N HIS A 111 -0.11 -12.66 4.37
CA HIS A 111 -1.25 -13.30 3.69
C HIS A 111 -1.16 -13.33 2.16
N ASN A 112 -0.36 -12.46 1.54
CA ASN A 112 -0.23 -12.44 0.09
C ASN A 112 0.69 -13.57 -0.38
N PRO A 113 0.23 -14.53 -1.20
CA PRO A 113 1.01 -15.72 -1.55
C PRO A 113 2.26 -15.41 -2.38
N VAL A 114 2.31 -14.28 -3.08
CA VAL A 114 3.49 -13.85 -3.86
C VAL A 114 4.45 -13.04 -2.99
N LEU A 115 3.94 -12.19 -2.09
CA LEU A 115 4.78 -11.29 -1.29
C LEU A 115 5.27 -11.91 0.02
N LYS A 116 4.55 -12.88 0.60
CA LYS A 116 4.95 -13.60 1.81
C LYS A 116 6.30 -14.34 1.64
N PRO A 117 6.53 -15.14 0.59
CA PRO A 117 7.82 -15.79 0.39
C PRO A 117 8.97 -14.80 0.23
N VAL A 118 8.71 -13.65 -0.40
CA VAL A 118 9.70 -12.57 -0.58
C VAL A 118 10.04 -11.94 0.77
N ALA A 119 9.04 -11.67 1.60
CA ALA A 119 9.24 -11.14 2.94
C ALA A 119 10.06 -12.12 3.79
N GLN A 120 9.73 -13.41 3.75
CA GLN A 120 10.46 -14.47 4.44
C GLN A 120 11.92 -14.56 3.96
N ALA A 121 12.15 -14.57 2.65
CA ALA A 121 13.51 -14.62 2.09
C ALA A 121 14.37 -13.43 2.53
N LEU A 122 13.79 -12.22 2.59
CA LEU A 122 14.51 -11.04 3.09
C LEU A 122 14.81 -11.13 4.59
N LYS A 123 13.88 -11.67 5.39
CA LYS A 123 14.11 -11.92 6.82
C LYS A 123 15.23 -12.94 7.04
N ILE A 124 15.25 -14.04 6.29
CA ILE A 124 16.31 -15.07 6.35
C ILE A 124 17.68 -14.47 6.01
N ARG A 125 17.74 -13.53 5.07
CA ARG A 125 18.96 -12.77 4.73
C ARG A 125 19.37 -11.73 5.78
N GLY A 126 18.77 -11.76 6.98
CA GLY A 126 19.10 -10.86 8.08
C GLY A 126 18.70 -9.40 7.87
N LYS A 127 17.77 -9.10 6.95
CA LYS A 127 17.33 -7.72 6.72
C LYS A 127 16.47 -7.22 7.89
N PRO A 128 16.65 -5.98 8.39
CA PRO A 128 15.83 -5.43 9.46
C PRO A 128 14.35 -5.42 9.10
N HIS A 129 13.47 -5.65 10.08
CA HIS A 129 12.02 -5.75 9.87
C HIS A 129 11.45 -4.60 9.05
N LYS A 130 11.75 -3.34 9.41
CA LYS A 130 11.27 -2.16 8.67
C LYS A 130 11.72 -2.16 7.20
N VAL A 131 12.94 -2.63 6.90
CA VAL A 131 13.44 -2.73 5.51
C VAL A 131 12.66 -3.77 4.73
N VAL A 132 12.32 -4.90 5.35
CA VAL A 132 11.47 -5.93 4.73
C VAL A 132 10.10 -5.35 4.39
N ILE A 133 9.42 -4.73 5.34
CA ILE A 133 8.06 -4.18 5.12
C ILE A 133 8.07 -3.07 4.07
N VAL A 134 9.07 -2.18 4.08
CA VAL A 134 9.23 -1.14 3.04
C VAL A 134 9.45 -1.75 1.66
N ALA A 135 10.22 -2.84 1.54
CA ALA A 135 10.39 -3.54 0.28
C ALA A 135 9.07 -4.16 -0.21
N ILE A 136 8.26 -4.72 0.70
CA ILE A 136 6.92 -5.23 0.38
C ILE A 136 5.97 -4.09 -0.02
N ALA A 137 5.98 -2.96 0.69
CA ALA A 137 5.18 -1.78 0.34
C ALA A 137 5.51 -1.26 -1.08
N ARG A 138 6.80 -1.20 -1.43
CA ARG A 138 7.25 -0.82 -2.77
C ARG A 138 6.74 -1.80 -3.83
N ARG A 139 6.76 -3.11 -3.55
CA ARG A 139 6.21 -4.11 -4.46
C ARG A 139 4.69 -3.99 -4.57
N LEU A 140 3.99 -3.73 -3.48
CA LEU A 140 2.53 -3.53 -3.47
C LEU A 140 2.12 -2.37 -4.38
N VAL A 141 2.73 -1.18 -4.27
CA VAL A 141 2.38 -0.06 -5.16
C VAL A 141 2.70 -0.37 -6.62
N THR A 142 3.76 -1.13 -6.88
CA THR A 142 4.11 -1.57 -8.24
C THR A 142 3.04 -2.52 -8.80
N ILE A 143 2.55 -3.47 -8.00
CA ILE A 143 1.47 -4.40 -8.36
C ILE A 143 0.16 -3.64 -8.57
N ALA A 144 -0.19 -2.73 -7.67
CA ALA A 144 -1.37 -1.88 -7.79
C ALA A 144 -1.35 -1.06 -9.08
N ASN A 145 -0.22 -0.44 -9.40
CA ASN A 145 -0.03 0.29 -10.66
C ASN A 145 -0.19 -0.63 -11.88
N ALA A 146 0.37 -1.85 -11.86
CA ALA A 146 0.22 -2.80 -12.96
C ALA A 146 -1.24 -3.25 -13.14
N ILE A 147 -1.94 -3.56 -12.06
CA ILE A 147 -3.35 -3.99 -12.09
C ILE A 147 -4.28 -2.90 -12.62
N LEU A 148 -4.09 -1.65 -12.18
CA LEU A 148 -4.86 -0.54 -12.72
C LEU A 148 -4.53 -0.24 -14.18
N LYS A 149 -3.29 -0.53 -14.60
CA LYS A 149 -2.87 -0.38 -16.00
C LYS A 149 -3.50 -1.45 -16.91
N THR A 150 -3.56 -2.70 -16.45
CA THR A 150 -4.12 -3.82 -17.24
C THR A 150 -5.64 -3.91 -17.14
N GLY A 151 -6.23 -3.39 -16.07
CA GLY A 151 -7.67 -3.56 -15.79
C GLY A 151 -8.04 -4.99 -15.40
N VAL A 152 -7.05 -5.86 -15.15
CA VAL A 152 -7.26 -7.27 -14.79
C VAL A 152 -7.09 -7.42 -13.27
N PRO A 153 -8.05 -8.03 -12.55
CA PRO A 153 -7.91 -8.31 -11.13
C PRO A 153 -6.65 -9.11 -10.80
N TRP A 154 -6.18 -8.99 -9.56
CA TRP A 154 -5.01 -9.71 -9.10
C TRP A 154 -5.20 -11.24 -9.25
N LEU A 155 -4.18 -11.88 -9.84
CA LEU A 155 -4.08 -13.33 -9.97
C LEU A 155 -2.92 -13.82 -9.11
N SER A 156 -3.13 -14.93 -8.39
CA SER A 156 -2.14 -15.51 -7.48
C SER A 156 -0.93 -16.12 -8.19
N GLN A 157 -1.02 -16.31 -9.51
CA GLN A 157 0.04 -16.85 -10.34
C GLN A 157 0.57 -15.78 -11.29
N PRO A 158 1.88 -15.51 -11.32
CA PRO A 158 2.46 -14.85 -12.47
C PRO A 158 2.41 -15.87 -13.62
N ASN A 159 1.62 -15.59 -14.66
CA ASN A 159 1.95 -16.16 -15.95
C ASN A 159 3.38 -15.73 -16.24
N ARG A 160 4.25 -16.73 -16.41
CA ARG A 160 5.68 -16.58 -16.71
C ARG A 160 5.93 -15.61 -17.83
#